data_AF-A0A1Z4JS58-F1
#
_entry.id   AF-A0A1Z4JS58-F1
#
_cell.length_a   1.000
_cell.length_b   1.000
_cell.length_c   1.000
_cell.angle_alpha   90.00
_cell.angle_beta   90.00
_cell.angle_gamma   90.00
#
_symmetry.space_group_name_H-M   'P 1'
#
loop_
_entity.id
_entity.type
_entity.pdbx_description
1 polymer ?
#
loop_
_entity_poly.entity_id
_entity_poly.type
_entity_poly.pdbx_seq_one_letter_code
_entity_poly.pdbx_strand_id
1 'polypeptide(L)'
;MTVATSITIVDSLLKALADSRQTIEQINAACAAKGLPPALKDSDTSAIGIVGNPDYRFEGFGVMVIRPFPPKFALSFWVHYKPDSAQHTELGRFTVPISILDVVKFKSLSQV
;
A
#
# COMPACT_ATOMS: atom_id res chain seq x y z
N MET A 1 -12.48 -21.11 2.66
CA MET A 1 -13.17 -19.80 2.70
C MET A 1 -12.22 -18.81 3.36
N THR A 2 -11.50 -18.02 2.57
CA THR A 2 -10.41 -17.12 3.05
C THR A 2 -10.45 -15.85 2.21
N VAL A 3 -11.55 -15.10 2.27
CA VAL A 3 -11.77 -13.93 1.40
C VAL A 3 -12.09 -12.66 2.20
N ALA A 4 -12.46 -12.76 3.48
CA ALA A 4 -12.86 -11.59 4.27
C ALA A 4 -11.67 -10.80 4.87
N THR A 5 -10.55 -11.43 5.18
CA THR A 5 -9.41 -10.80 5.89
C THR A 5 -8.55 -9.91 4.99
N SER A 6 -8.43 -10.22 3.70
CA SER A 6 -7.58 -9.48 2.76
C SER A 6 -8.14 -8.11 2.39
N ILE A 7 -9.47 -7.97 2.34
CA ILE A 7 -10.15 -6.72 1.97
C ILE A 7 -9.85 -5.63 3.01
N THR A 8 -9.87 -5.98 4.30
CA THR A 8 -9.64 -5.03 5.41
C THR A 8 -8.22 -4.45 5.44
N ILE A 9 -7.22 -5.25 5.07
CA ILE A 9 -5.80 -4.85 5.06
C ILE A 9 -5.54 -3.89 3.90
N VAL A 10 -6.07 -4.19 2.71
CA VAL A 10 -5.93 -3.34 1.53
C VAL A 10 -6.68 -2.02 1.73
N ASP A 11 -7.89 -2.03 2.29
CA ASP A 11 -8.63 -0.78 2.60
C ASP A 11 -7.91 0.09 3.63
N SER A 12 -7.32 -0.52 4.67
CA SER A 12 -6.53 0.20 5.68
C SER A 12 -5.25 0.78 5.08
N LEU A 13 -4.60 0.05 4.16
CA LEU A 13 -3.46 0.54 3.39
C LEU A 13 -3.87 1.70 2.49
N LEU A 14 -4.96 1.57 1.75
CA LEU A 14 -5.45 2.62 0.85
C LEU A 14 -5.80 3.88 1.64
N LYS A 15 -6.35 3.75 2.85
CA LYS A 15 -6.59 4.88 3.74
C LYS A 15 -5.28 5.53 4.21
N ALA A 16 -4.31 4.74 4.64
CA ALA A 16 -2.98 5.27 5.01
C ALA A 16 -2.26 5.94 3.82
N LEU A 17 -2.47 5.43 2.60
CA LEU A 17 -1.95 6.03 1.38
C LEU A 17 -2.70 7.31 1.01
N ALA A 18 -4.02 7.36 1.18
CA ALA A 18 -4.82 8.57 0.97
C ALA A 18 -4.40 9.70 1.93
N ASP A 19 -4.12 9.34 3.19
CA ASP A 19 -3.55 10.26 4.19
C ASP A 19 -2.10 10.65 3.87
N SER A 20 -1.42 9.93 2.97
CA SER A 20 -0.02 10.13 2.58
C SER A 20 0.12 10.30 1.06
N ARG A 21 -0.43 11.41 0.53
CA ARG A 21 -0.31 11.78 -0.90
C ARG A 21 1.13 11.72 -1.43
N GLN A 22 2.12 12.08 -0.60
CA GLN A 22 3.53 11.98 -0.97
C GLN A 22 3.94 10.54 -1.34
N THR A 23 3.43 9.52 -0.65
CA THR A 23 3.73 8.12 -0.95
C THR A 23 3.06 7.69 -2.26
N ILE A 24 1.85 8.18 -2.55
CA ILE A 24 1.15 7.96 -3.82
C ILE A 24 1.98 8.52 -4.98
N GLU A 25 2.47 9.75 -4.84
CA GLU A 25 3.32 10.41 -5.83
C GLU A 25 4.61 9.61 -6.07
N GLN A 26 5.25 9.10 -5.01
CA GLN A 26 6.45 8.26 -5.13
C GLN A 26 6.19 6.95 -5.89
N ILE A 27 5.07 6.28 -5.60
CA ILE A 27 4.68 5.05 -6.30
C ILE A 27 4.41 5.35 -7.77
N ASN A 28 3.63 6.39 -8.07
CA ASN A 28 3.31 6.77 -9.44
C ASN A 28 4.55 7.28 -10.21
N ALA A 29 5.48 7.98 -9.55
CA ALA A 29 6.75 8.37 -10.15
C ALA A 29 7.61 7.15 -10.52
N ALA A 30 7.63 6.11 -9.67
CA ALA A 30 8.31 4.85 -10.00
C ALA A 30 7.64 4.12 -11.17
N CYS A 31 6.31 4.20 -11.28
CA CYS A 31 5.57 3.69 -12.44
C CYS A 31 5.99 4.45 -13.72
N ALA A 32 5.98 5.78 -13.67
CA ALA A 32 6.36 6.63 -14.79
C ALA A 32 7.81 6.40 -15.24
N ALA A 33 8.74 6.21 -14.30
CA ALA A 33 10.14 5.90 -14.59
C ALA A 33 10.32 4.57 -15.36
N LYS A 34 9.36 3.65 -15.25
CA LYS A 34 9.33 2.38 -15.98
C LYS A 34 8.39 2.39 -17.19
N GLY A 35 7.81 3.54 -17.54
CA GLY A 35 6.85 3.68 -18.63
C GLY A 35 5.50 3.00 -18.36
N LEU A 36 5.16 2.76 -17.10
CA LEU A 36 3.96 2.05 -16.67
C LEU A 36 2.82 3.01 -16.29
N PRO A 37 1.54 2.61 -16.41
CA PRO A 37 0.41 3.43 -15.97
C PRO A 37 0.47 3.68 -14.46
N PRO A 38 -0.10 4.76 -13.91
CA PRO A 38 -0.07 5.00 -12.46
C PRO A 38 -0.76 3.85 -11.70
N ALA A 39 -0.16 3.45 -10.57
CA ALA A 39 -0.69 2.40 -9.72
C ALA A 39 -1.89 2.86 -8.89
N LEU A 40 -1.96 4.15 -8.58
CA LEU A 40 -2.99 4.77 -7.75
C LEU A 40 -3.47 6.05 -8.43
N LYS A 41 -4.78 6.27 -8.47
CA LYS A 41 -5.39 7.49 -9.02
C LYS A 41 -6.34 8.10 -7.99
N ASP A 42 -6.41 9.42 -7.96
CA ASP A 42 -7.44 10.11 -7.19
C ASP A 42 -8.82 9.78 -7.76
N SER A 43 -9.80 9.63 -6.88
CA SER A 43 -11.17 9.28 -7.26
C SER A 43 -12.16 9.95 -6.32
N ASP A 44 -12.98 10.84 -6.88
CA ASP A 44 -14.06 11.53 -6.17
C ASP A 44 -15.23 10.59 -5.80
N THR A 45 -15.25 9.37 -6.34
CA THR A 45 -16.29 8.37 -6.12
C THR A 45 -15.91 7.30 -5.10
N SER A 46 -14.63 7.20 -4.73
CA SER A 46 -14.16 6.28 -3.69
C SER A 46 -14.32 6.92 -2.32
N ALA A 47 -14.88 6.18 -1.35
CA ALA A 47 -14.97 6.63 0.04
C ALA A 47 -13.61 6.95 0.69
N ILE A 48 -12.52 6.44 0.09
CA ILE A 48 -11.14 6.63 0.54
C ILE A 48 -10.45 7.74 -0.28
N GLY A 49 -11.08 8.27 -1.33
CA GLY A 49 -10.56 9.34 -2.19
C GLY A 49 -9.53 8.88 -3.23
N ILE A 50 -9.14 7.60 -3.22
CA ILE A 50 -8.21 7.00 -4.18
C ILE A 50 -8.72 5.65 -4.68
N VAL A 51 -8.30 5.27 -5.89
CA VAL A 51 -8.55 3.97 -6.52
C VAL A 51 -7.24 3.37 -6.98
N GLY A 52 -6.99 2.12 -6.59
CA GLY A 52 -5.86 1.33 -7.08
C GLY A 52 -6.13 0.75 -8.47
N ASN A 53 -5.11 0.71 -9.31
CA ASN A 53 -5.16 0.04 -10.60
C ASN A 53 -5.11 -1.49 -10.38
N PRO A 54 -6.07 -2.27 -10.92
CA PRO A 54 -6.14 -3.72 -10.72
C PRO A 54 -4.94 -4.49 -11.30
N ASP A 55 -4.16 -3.89 -12.20
CA ASP A 55 -2.94 -4.49 -12.74
C ASP A 55 -1.79 -4.52 -11.72
N TYR A 56 -1.95 -3.82 -10.60
CA TYR A 56 -0.95 -3.73 -9.55
C TYR A 56 -1.26 -4.68 -8.39
N ARG A 57 -0.19 -5.22 -7.81
CA ARG A 57 -0.23 -6.05 -6.61
C ARG A 57 0.66 -5.43 -5.56
N PHE A 58 0.09 -5.28 -4.37
CA PHE A 58 0.78 -4.83 -3.16
C PHE A 58 1.05 -6.07 -2.30
N GLU A 59 2.32 -6.42 -2.11
CA GLU A 59 2.73 -7.68 -1.48
C GLU A 59 3.85 -7.44 -0.43
N GLY A 60 4.12 -8.44 0.42
CA GLY A 60 5.24 -8.36 1.38
C GLY A 60 5.09 -7.27 2.44
N PHE A 61 3.88 -7.09 2.97
CA PHE A 61 3.59 -6.14 4.04
C PHE A 61 4.42 -6.43 5.30
N GLY A 62 5.09 -5.41 5.82
CA GLY A 62 5.85 -5.50 7.07
C GLY A 62 5.89 -4.17 7.79
N VAL A 63 5.62 -4.18 9.10
CA VAL A 63 5.71 -2.99 9.95
C VAL A 63 7.17 -2.76 10.35
N MET A 64 7.66 -1.55 10.15
CA MET A 64 9.00 -1.11 10.54
C MET A 64 8.94 0.09 11.50
N VAL A 65 9.92 0.17 12.40
CA VAL A 65 10.10 1.30 13.30
C VAL A 65 11.10 2.26 12.67
N ILE A 66 10.63 3.42 12.20
CA ILE A 66 11.47 4.45 11.57
C ILE A 66 12.23 5.26 12.63
N ARG A 67 11.62 5.47 13.80
CA ARG A 67 12.24 6.16 14.91
C ARG A 67 11.88 5.44 16.21
N PRO A 68 12.84 5.11 17.09
CA PRO A 68 12.56 4.41 18.34
C PRO A 68 11.93 5.31 19.42
N PHE A 69 12.23 6.61 19.45
CA PHE A 69 11.66 7.53 20.44
C PHE A 69 11.53 8.98 19.91
N PRO A 70 10.31 9.59 19.94
CA PRO A 70 9.02 8.92 20.09
C PRO A 70 8.81 7.90 18.96
N PRO A 71 8.16 6.76 19.24
CA PRO A 71 8.07 5.66 18.29
C PRO A 71 7.26 6.07 17.05
N LYS A 72 7.91 6.03 15.88
CA LYS A 72 7.27 6.22 14.57
C LYS A 72 7.33 4.93 13.78
N PHE A 73 6.19 4.51 13.26
CA PHE A 73 6.05 3.29 12.49
C PHE A 73 5.80 3.60 11.02
N ALA A 74 6.28 2.76 10.14
CA ALA A 74 5.84 2.70 8.75
C ALA A 74 5.42 1.29 8.39
N LEU A 75 4.44 1.20 7.51
CA LEU A 75 4.13 -0.02 6.79
C LEU A 75 4.98 -0.04 5.53
N SER A 76 5.82 -1.05 5.40
CA SER A 76 6.61 -1.31 4.20
C SER A 76 5.92 -2.38 3.37
N PHE A 77 5.90 -2.21 2.05
CA PHE A 77 5.30 -3.16 1.12
C PHE A 77 5.96 -3.04 -0.25
N TRP A 78 5.88 -4.09 -1.03
CA TRP A 78 6.35 -4.14 -2.41
C TRP A 78 5.20 -3.85 -3.36
N VAL A 79 5.49 -3.11 -4.42
CA VAL A 79 4.55 -2.85 -5.50
C VAL A 79 5.05 -3.54 -6.75
N HIS A 80 4.17 -4.35 -7.33
CA HIS A 80 4.44 -5.11 -8.54
C HIS A 80 3.38 -4.80 -9.59
N TYR A 81 3.80 -4.61 -10.83
CA TYR A 81 2.91 -4.57 -11.99
C TYR A 81 2.80 -5.99 -12.57
N LYS A 82 1.57 -6.52 -12.59
CA LYS A 82 1.20 -7.87 -13.06
C LYS A 82 -0.16 -7.77 -13.80
N PRO A 83 -0.23 -7.14 -15.00
CA PRO A 83 -1.48 -6.99 -15.76
C PRO A 83 -2.03 -8.34 -16.23
N ASP A 84 -1.13 -9.24 -16.64
CA ASP A 84 -1.39 -10.65 -16.92
C ASP A 84 -0.34 -11.45 -16.17
N SER A 85 -0.75 -12.43 -15.36
CA SER A 85 0.06 -13.10 -14.30
C SER A 85 1.46 -13.61 -14.69
N ALA A 86 1.84 -13.61 -15.99
CA ALA A 86 3.14 -14.01 -16.49
C ALA A 86 4.19 -12.87 -16.58
N GLN A 87 3.79 -11.62 -16.79
CA GLN A 87 4.74 -10.48 -16.84
C GLN A 87 4.78 -9.76 -15.51
N HIS A 88 5.80 -10.08 -14.71
CA HIS A 88 6.06 -9.46 -13.42
C HIS A 88 7.08 -8.33 -13.59
N THR A 89 6.66 -7.10 -13.35
CA THR A 89 7.59 -5.97 -13.22
C THR A 89 7.56 -5.45 -11.79
N GLU A 90 8.65 -5.68 -11.06
CA GLU A 90 8.85 -5.07 -9.75
C GLU A 90 9.09 -3.55 -9.90
N LEU A 91 8.28 -2.75 -9.21
CA LEU A 91 8.48 -1.29 -9.15
C LEU A 91 9.43 -0.92 -8.01
N GLY A 92 9.32 -1.62 -6.88
CA GLY A 92 10.19 -1.48 -5.73
C GLY A 92 9.43 -1.60 -4.42
N ARG A 93 10.15 -1.35 -3.33
CA ARG A 93 9.62 -1.33 -1.97
C ARG A 93 9.32 0.10 -1.55
N PHE A 94 8.10 0.31 -1.06
CA PHE A 94 7.64 1.60 -0.57
C PHE A 94 7.33 1.51 0.92
N THR A 95 7.34 2.67 1.57
CA THR A 95 7.03 2.80 2.99
C THR A 95 6.02 3.91 3.17
N VAL A 96 4.90 3.62 3.81
CA VAL A 96 3.91 4.62 4.22
C VAL A 96 3.97 4.80 5.73
N PRO A 97 4.07 6.03 6.25
CA PRO A 97 3.99 6.26 7.69
C PRO A 97 2.61 5.84 8.20
N ILE A 98 2.58 5.09 9.30
CA ILE A 98 1.34 4.65 9.94
C ILE A 98 1.33 5.07 11.41
N SER A 99 0.13 5.30 11.94
CA SER A 99 -0.04 5.59 13.36
C SER A 99 0.06 4.30 14.19
N ILE A 100 0.37 4.42 15.49
CA ILE A 100 0.35 3.28 16.44
C ILE A 100 -1.01 2.58 16.45
N LEU A 101 -2.10 3.33 16.32
CA LEU A 101 -3.45 2.78 16.28
C LEU A 101 -3.65 1.87 15.05
N ASP A 102 -3.00 2.19 13.93
CA ASP A 102 -3.04 1.36 12.73
C ASP A 102 -2.15 0.13 12.89
N VAL A 103 -1.00 0.24 13.56
CA VAL A 103 -0.13 -0.91 13.90
C VAL A 103 -0.91 -1.97 14.68
N VAL A 104 -1.74 -1.56 15.64
CA VAL A 104 -2.56 -2.49 16.44
C VAL A 104 -3.57 -3.24 15.56
N LYS A 105 -4.19 -2.56 14.58
CA LYS A 105 -5.11 -3.19 13.62
C LYS A 105 -4.38 -4.18 12.71
N PHE A 106 -3.21 -3.83 12.18
CA PHE A 106 -2.42 -4.73 11.34
C PHE A 106 -1.90 -5.96 12.12
N LYS A 107 -1.53 -5.79 13.41
CA LYS A 107 -1.12 -6.92 14.26
C LYS A 107 -2.28 -7.85 14.64
N SER A 108 -3.45 -7.32 15.00
CA SER A 108 -4.57 -8.18 15.41
C SER A 108 -5.12 -9.03 14.26
N LEU A 109 -4.90 -8.63 13.00
CA LEU A 109 -5.29 -9.36 11.79
C LEU A 109 -4.27 -10.44 11.37
N SER A 110 -3.06 -10.44 11.95
CA SER A 110 -1.99 -11.41 11.63
C SER A 110 -1.95 -12.65 12.53
N GLN A 111 -2.85 -12.75 13.51
CA GLN A 111 -2.92 -13.85 14.49
C GLN A 111 -4.17 -14.74 14.38
N VAL A 112 -4.90 -14.70 13.26
CA VAL A 112 -6.04 -15.60 13.00
C VAL A 112 -5.81 -16.44 11.76
#